data_AF-A0A9E2UAG6-F1
#
_entry.id   AF-A0A9E2UAG6-F1
#
_cell.length_a   1.000
_cell.length_b   1.000
_cell.length_c   1.000
_cell.angle_alpha   90.00
_cell.angle_beta   90.00
_cell.angle_gamma   90.00
#
_symmetry.space_group_name_H-M   'P 1'
#
loop_
_entity.id
_entity.type
_entity.pdbx_description
1 polymer ?
#
loop_
_entity_poly.entity_id
_entity_poly.type
_entity_poly.pdbx_seq_one_letter_code
_entity_poly.pdbx_strand_id
1 'polypeptide(L)'
;MSTKFTTVYAGHADLPDRGQNATPANERRYSNEHLATVFDKTETIAKKMDALAFDILWLAEHHFQHEGYECMPNDLMLAEQVMPAFKAGRP
;
A
#
# COMPACT_ATOMS: atom_id res chain seq x y z
N MET A 1 -8.28 27.68 -4.00
CA MET A 1 -8.38 26.34 -4.61
C MET A 1 -7.11 25.59 -4.23
N SER A 2 -7.21 24.39 -3.66
CA SER A 2 -6.02 23.61 -3.27
C SER A 2 -5.30 23.12 -4.53
N THR A 3 -3.98 23.27 -4.58
CA THR A 3 -3.10 22.77 -5.65
C THR A 3 -2.32 21.53 -5.23
N LYS A 4 -2.56 21.03 -4.02
CA LYS A 4 -1.87 19.88 -3.44
C LYS A 4 -2.76 18.65 -3.45
N PHE A 5 -2.25 17.57 -4.04
CA PHE A 5 -2.95 16.29 -4.16
C PHE A 5 -2.30 15.25 -3.27
N THR A 6 -3.11 14.55 -2.49
CA THR A 6 -2.68 13.53 -1.55
C THR A 6 -3.56 12.30 -1.68
N THR A 7 -3.00 11.13 -1.35
CA THR A 7 -3.76 9.88 -1.23
C THR A 7 -3.28 9.07 -0.04
N VAL A 8 -4.05 8.06 0.32
CA VAL A 8 -3.70 7.07 1.33
C VAL A 8 -3.76 5.68 0.73
N TYR A 9 -2.75 4.86 1.04
CA TYR A 9 -2.78 3.43 0.78
C TYR A 9 -2.41 2.71 2.07
N ALA A 10 -3.38 2.02 2.66
CA ALA A 10 -3.22 1.35 3.96
C ALA A 10 -2.49 -0.02 3.87
N GLY A 11 -2.03 -0.44 2.69
CA GLY A 11 -1.23 -1.66 2.57
C GLY A 11 -2.03 -2.95 2.40
N HIS A 12 -3.12 -2.94 1.63
CA HIS A 12 -3.88 -4.17 1.38
C HIS A 12 -3.26 -5.02 0.26
N ALA A 13 -3.12 -6.32 0.52
CA ALA A 13 -2.85 -7.32 -0.50
C ALA A 13 -4.03 -7.45 -1.48
N ASP A 14 -3.81 -8.09 -2.62
CA ASP A 14 -4.89 -8.34 -3.58
C ASP A 14 -5.76 -9.51 -3.12
N LEU A 15 -6.95 -9.19 -2.62
CA LEU A 15 -7.92 -10.17 -2.14
C LEU A 15 -8.56 -10.93 -3.31
N PRO A 16 -8.57 -12.28 -3.28
CA PRO A 16 -9.10 -13.11 -4.36
C PRO A 16 -10.62 -13.03 -4.50
N ASP A 17 -11.34 -12.73 -3.42
CA ASP A 17 -12.79 -12.58 -3.36
C ASP A 17 -13.18 -11.33 -2.55
N ARG A 18 -14.29 -10.67 -2.93
CA ARG A 18 -14.77 -9.42 -2.29
C ARG A 18 -16.29 -9.32 -2.37
N GLY A 19 -16.90 -8.61 -1.43
CA GLY A 19 -18.35 -8.36 -1.38
C GLY A 19 -19.09 -9.20 -0.34
N GLN A 20 -20.42 -9.08 -0.33
CA GLN A 20 -21.29 -9.61 0.74
C GLN A 20 -21.15 -11.12 0.99
N ASN A 21 -20.87 -11.90 -0.05
CA ASN A 21 -20.80 -13.37 0.00
C ASN A 21 -19.35 -13.90 -0.08
N ALA A 22 -18.36 -13.03 0.09
CA ALA A 22 -16.95 -13.43 0.12
C ALA A 22 -16.58 -14.00 1.50
N THR A 23 -15.39 -14.58 1.58
CA THR A 23 -14.82 -15.06 2.85
C THR A 23 -14.86 -13.93 3.91
N PRO A 24 -15.46 -14.15 5.10
CA PRO A 24 -15.47 -13.18 6.19
C PRO A 24 -14.06 -12.74 6.56
N ALA A 25 -13.88 -11.46 6.91
CA ALA A 25 -12.56 -10.89 7.17
C ALA A 25 -11.77 -11.72 8.21
N ASN A 26 -12.38 -12.00 9.35
CA ASN A 26 -11.82 -12.80 10.45
C ASN A 26 -11.48 -14.25 10.10
N GLU A 27 -12.02 -14.78 8.99
CA GLU A 27 -11.75 -16.14 8.50
C GLU A 27 -10.65 -16.17 7.42
N ARG A 28 -10.23 -15.01 6.91
CA ARG A 28 -9.15 -14.92 5.92
C ARG A 28 -7.81 -15.28 6.54
N ARG A 29 -7.07 -16.17 5.87
CA ARG A 29 -5.70 -16.54 6.20
C ARG A 29 -4.92 -16.65 4.91
N TYR A 30 -3.87 -15.84 4.77
CA TYR A 30 -2.96 -15.90 3.63
C TYR A 30 -1.55 -16.30 4.05
N SER A 31 -0.76 -16.83 3.11
CA SER A 31 0.65 -17.10 3.37
C SER A 31 1.44 -15.80 3.46
N ASN A 32 2.60 -15.86 4.12
CA ASN A 32 3.52 -14.73 4.18
C ASN A 32 3.97 -14.29 2.77
N GLU A 33 4.13 -15.21 1.82
CA GLU A 33 4.48 -14.83 0.44
C GLU A 33 3.39 -13.97 -0.19
N HIS A 34 2.12 -14.33 0.03
CA HIS A 34 1.00 -13.53 -0.47
C HIS A 34 0.92 -12.16 0.22
N LEU A 35 1.06 -12.11 1.54
CA LEU A 35 1.02 -10.84 2.29
C LEU A 35 2.18 -9.91 1.89
N ALA A 36 3.37 -10.46 1.61
CA ALA A 36 4.54 -9.70 1.18
C ALA A 36 4.36 -9.03 -0.19
N THR A 37 3.38 -9.43 -1.02
CA THR A 37 3.06 -8.74 -2.29
C THR A 37 2.66 -7.28 -2.11
N VAL A 38 2.31 -6.87 -0.88
CA VAL A 38 2.05 -5.47 -0.55
C VAL A 38 3.23 -4.55 -0.89
N PHE A 39 4.48 -5.02 -0.76
CA PHE A 39 5.66 -4.18 -0.99
C PHE A 39 5.80 -3.78 -2.46
N ASP A 40 5.71 -4.73 -3.38
CA ASP A 40 5.74 -4.49 -4.83
C ASP A 40 4.58 -3.59 -5.27
N LYS A 41 3.42 -3.77 -4.64
CA LYS A 41 2.23 -2.96 -4.90
C LYS A 41 2.41 -1.53 -4.40
N THR A 42 2.95 -1.31 -3.20
CA THR A 42 3.26 0.03 -2.69
C THR A 42 4.24 0.74 -3.60
N GLU A 43 5.28 0.06 -4.07
CA GLU A 43 6.24 0.64 -5.03
C GLU A 43 5.56 1.05 -6.35
N THR A 44 4.68 0.20 -6.86
CA THR A 44 3.88 0.49 -8.07
C THR A 44 2.99 1.72 -7.89
N ILE A 45 2.34 1.85 -6.72
CA ILE A 45 1.53 3.01 -6.36
C ILE A 45 2.40 4.27 -6.28
N ALA A 46 3.54 4.20 -5.58
CA ALA A 46 4.44 5.34 -5.43
C ALA A 46 4.97 5.85 -6.78
N LYS A 47 5.39 4.95 -7.68
CA LYS A 47 5.80 5.29 -9.06
C LYS A 47 4.67 5.95 -9.84
N LYS A 48 3.45 5.41 -9.73
CA LYS A 48 2.29 5.95 -10.44
C LYS A 48 1.91 7.34 -9.93
N MET A 49 1.99 7.55 -8.63
CA MET A 49 1.74 8.84 -8.00
C MET A 49 2.73 9.92 -8.41
N ASP A 50 4.03 9.59 -8.47
CA ASP A 50 5.05 10.51 -8.95
C ASP A 50 4.81 10.93 -10.40
N ALA A 51 4.50 9.96 -11.28
CA ALA A 51 4.14 10.23 -12.67
C ALA A 51 2.89 11.10 -12.84
N LEU A 52 2.01 11.15 -11.83
CA LEU A 52 0.81 11.99 -11.78
C LEU A 52 1.00 13.28 -10.96
N ALA A 53 2.21 13.56 -10.50
CA ALA A 53 2.57 14.73 -9.69
C ALA A 53 1.78 14.87 -8.36
N PHE A 54 1.50 13.75 -7.68
CA PHE A 54 0.97 13.79 -6.32
C PHE A 54 2.04 14.30 -5.33
N ASP A 55 1.60 14.96 -4.26
CA ASP A 55 2.49 15.58 -3.28
C ASP A 55 2.79 14.65 -2.10
N ILE A 56 1.81 13.87 -1.65
CA ILE A 56 1.91 13.08 -0.42
C ILE A 56 1.21 11.72 -0.59
N LEU A 57 1.94 10.64 -0.31
CA LEU A 57 1.42 9.30 -0.07
C LEU A 57 1.40 9.02 1.43
N TRP A 58 0.22 8.81 2.00
CA TRP A 58 0.06 8.32 3.36
C TRP A 58 0.03 6.80 3.39
N LEU A 59 0.79 6.22 4.30
CA LEU A 59 0.82 4.79 4.59
C LEU A 59 0.22 4.54 5.98
N ALA A 60 -0.10 3.29 6.26
CA ALA A 60 -0.61 2.86 7.56
C ALA A 60 0.13 1.60 8.02
N GLU A 61 0.76 1.70 9.18
CA GLU A 61 1.48 0.61 9.81
C GLU A 61 0.57 -0.25 10.68
N HIS A 62 0.58 -1.56 10.46
CA HIS A 62 -0.17 -2.54 11.24
C HIS A 62 0.62 -3.82 11.46
N HIS A 63 0.34 -4.49 12.59
CA HIS A 63 1.04 -5.69 13.00
C HIS A 63 0.07 -6.87 13.15
N PHE A 64 0.55 -8.07 12.80
CA PHE A 64 -0.16 -9.35 13.00
C PHE A 64 -1.45 -9.52 12.17
N GLN A 65 -1.55 -8.84 11.02
CA GLN A 65 -2.71 -8.89 10.15
C GLN A 65 -2.59 -10.00 9.10
N HIS A 66 -3.27 -11.13 9.33
CA HIS A 66 -3.28 -12.28 8.41
C HIS A 66 -4.41 -12.20 7.36
N GLU A 67 -5.31 -11.22 7.51
CA GLU A 67 -6.51 -11.02 6.71
C GLU A 67 -6.25 -10.28 5.39
N GLY A 68 -5.06 -9.71 5.19
CA GLY A 68 -4.65 -9.09 3.93
C GLY A 68 -5.01 -7.61 3.74
N TYR A 69 -5.55 -6.91 4.76
CA TYR A 69 -6.06 -5.53 4.60
C TYR A 69 -5.02 -4.43 4.85
N GLU A 70 -4.14 -4.59 5.83
CA GLU A 70 -3.10 -3.60 6.16
C GLU A 70 -1.87 -4.38 6.61
N CYS A 71 -1.03 -4.73 5.63
CA CYS A 71 0.03 -5.73 5.76
C CYS A 71 1.43 -5.09 5.83
N MET A 72 1.51 -3.77 6.04
CA MET A 72 2.78 -3.03 6.13
C MET A 72 3.22 -2.99 7.60
N PRO A 73 4.33 -3.67 7.96
CA PRO A 73 4.76 -3.78 9.35
C PRO A 73 5.72 -2.67 9.77
N ASN A 74 6.21 -1.84 8.84
CA ASN A 74 7.15 -0.77 9.13
C ASN A 74 7.10 0.28 8.02
N ASP A 75 6.47 1.42 8.29
CA ASP A 75 6.32 2.47 7.30
C ASP A 75 7.64 3.20 7.00
N LEU A 76 8.56 3.27 7.96
CA LEU A 76 9.87 3.93 7.77
C LEU A 76 10.76 3.16 6.79
N MET A 77 10.83 1.84 6.92
CA MET A 77 11.58 0.98 6.00
C MET A 77 10.94 0.97 4.61
N LEU A 78 9.61 0.92 4.54
CA LEU A 78 8.91 0.97 3.27
C LEU A 78 9.07 2.33 2.57
N ALA A 79 9.06 3.42 3.33
CA ALA A 79 9.37 4.74 2.81
C ALA A 79 10.77 4.77 2.21
N GLU A 80 11.80 4.24 2.88
CA GLU A 80 13.16 4.13 2.31
C GLU A 80 13.14 3.41 0.96
N GLN A 81 12.45 2.27 0.85
CA GLN A 81 12.34 1.49 -0.39
C GLN A 81 11.69 2.28 -1.54
N VAL A 82 10.62 3.04 -1.29
CA VAL A 82 9.85 3.72 -2.35
C VAL A 82 10.27 5.17 -2.59
N MET A 83 11.07 5.76 -1.71
CA MET A 83 11.55 7.15 -1.84
C MET A 83 12.25 7.45 -3.18
N PRO A 84 13.10 6.57 -3.74
CA PRO A 84 13.68 6.79 -5.06
C PRO A 84 12.63 6.94 -6.17
N ALA A 85 11.49 6.27 -6.05
CA ALA A 85 10.40 6.32 -7.03
C ALA A 85 9.51 7.58 -6.90
N PHE A 86 9.40 8.17 -5.71
CA PHE A 86 8.47 9.29 -5.44
C PHE A 86 9.05 10.69 -5.72
N LYS A 87 10.34 10.77 -6.05
CA LYS A 87 11.04 12.05 -6.33
C LYS A 87 11.83 12.05 -7.64
N ALA A 88 11.86 10.96 -8.38
CA ALA A 88 12.64 10.84 -9.61
C ALA A 88 11.94 11.52 -10.79
N GLY A 89 12.00 12.85 -10.86
CA GLY A 89 11.57 13.58 -12.06
C GLY A 89 11.00 14.99 -11.87
N ARG A 90 10.96 15.51 -10.63
CA ARG A 90 10.57 16.90 -10.41
C ARG A 90 11.79 17.84 -10.47
N PRO A 91 11.77 18.91 -11.29
CA PRO A 91 12.81 19.94 -11.27
C PRO A 91 12.89 20.65 -9.91
#